data_AF-A0A9W6Z870-F1
#
_entry.id   AF-A0A9W6Z870-F1
#
_cell.length_a   1.000
_cell.length_b   1.000
_cell.length_c   1.000
_cell.angle_alpha   90.00
_cell.angle_beta   90.00
_cell.angle_gamma   90.00
#
_symmetry.space_group_name_H-M   'P 1'
#
loop_
_entity.id
_entity.type
_entity.pdbx_description
1 polymer ?
#
loop_
_entity_poly.entity_id
_entity_poly.type
_entity_poly.pdbx_seq_one_letter_code
_entity_poly.pdbx_strand_id
1 'polypeptide(L)'
;MSSDRPINNPDSDSDDDDAIIGYTKDNGNDESITQDESNMIPTKEIKISFSELAPQFTNSQPASRSGSTSFINNNITLITNSKFKPDDDNLIYGKEYVIVGLKIGELLMVKGQYSLTIQRGAVQVDSVTFHSDPENSIHINAAGIASLPLISATQVTDREAANDTKNSENEHLFSPDYKSVVKITNLFNGLETIGNLFPPLKNIYPNWTTSEEDTAQLDEFEKSFFGYSFKIVLNKSENLGTMVLKNWKNQLDSLCREFEEHCATDKQARILVIGPKNCA
;
A
#
# COMPACT_ATOMS: atom_id res chain seq x y z
N MET A 1 -7.46 -42.15 -56.92
CA MET A 1 -7.97 -41.00 -57.68
C MET A 1 -8.17 -39.88 -56.67
N SER A 2 -7.15 -39.17 -56.21
CA SER A 2 -5.91 -38.69 -56.87
C SER A 2 -6.18 -37.62 -57.92
N SER A 3 -5.94 -36.36 -57.54
CA SER A 3 -5.52 -35.25 -58.39
C SER A 3 -4.87 -34.17 -57.51
N ASP A 4 -3.75 -33.61 -57.96
CA ASP A 4 -2.77 -32.89 -57.14
C ASP A 4 -2.93 -31.36 -57.07
N ARG A 5 -2.01 -30.72 -56.32
CA ARG A 5 -1.84 -29.27 -56.10
C ARG A 5 -1.22 -28.56 -57.34
N PRO A 6 -1.22 -27.22 -57.44
CA PRO A 6 -0.19 -26.35 -56.80
C PRO A 6 -0.79 -25.05 -56.15
N ILE A 7 -0.27 -24.47 -55.05
CA ILE A 7 0.96 -23.66 -54.85
C ILE A 7 1.02 -22.35 -55.68
N ASN A 8 0.81 -21.20 -55.01
CA ASN A 8 1.76 -20.07 -54.99
C ASN A 8 1.45 -19.03 -53.89
N ASN A 9 2.52 -18.46 -53.32
CA ASN A 9 2.61 -17.39 -52.31
C ASN A 9 3.14 -16.11 -53.04
N PRO A 10 3.53 -15.01 -52.35
CA PRO A 10 2.89 -14.26 -51.26
C PRO A 10 2.82 -12.73 -51.59
N ASP A 11 2.29 -11.91 -50.68
CA ASP A 11 2.68 -10.50 -50.40
C ASP A 11 2.10 -10.23 -48.99
N SER A 12 2.87 -10.18 -47.89
CA SER A 12 3.84 -9.16 -47.45
C SER A 12 3.23 -7.77 -47.27
N ASP A 13 2.90 -7.44 -46.02
CA ASP A 13 3.34 -6.21 -45.33
C ASP A 13 2.96 -6.36 -43.84
N SER A 14 3.97 -6.42 -42.98
CA SER A 14 3.81 -6.55 -41.53
C SER A 14 4.90 -5.74 -40.83
N ASP A 15 4.69 -4.43 -40.78
CA ASP A 15 5.38 -3.56 -39.83
C ASP A 15 4.61 -3.59 -38.50
N ASP A 16 5.27 -4.04 -37.44
CA ASP A 16 5.19 -3.42 -36.10
C ASP A 16 6.26 -4.06 -35.19
N ASP A 17 7.29 -3.27 -34.86
CA ASP A 17 8.41 -3.64 -33.99
C ASP A 17 8.00 -3.63 -32.50
N ASP A 18 7.65 -4.78 -31.93
CA ASP A 18 7.59 -4.96 -30.47
C ASP A 18 8.82 -5.73 -29.97
N ALA A 19 9.87 -4.95 -29.65
CA ALA A 19 11.13 -5.47 -29.11
C ALA A 19 10.97 -6.00 -27.67
N ILE A 20 10.68 -7.30 -27.54
CA ILE A 20 10.69 -8.01 -26.26
C ILE A 20 12.13 -8.13 -25.74
N ILE A 21 12.49 -7.30 -24.75
CA ILE A 21 13.74 -7.44 -24.00
C ILE A 21 13.59 -8.60 -23.00
N GLY A 22 13.89 -9.81 -23.48
CA GLY A 22 14.05 -11.00 -22.64
C GLY A 22 15.44 -11.04 -22.01
N TYR A 23 15.53 -11.08 -20.68
CA TYR A 23 16.79 -11.35 -19.99
C TYR A 23 17.17 -12.83 -20.19
N THR A 24 18.21 -13.09 -20.98
CA THR A 24 18.79 -14.42 -21.12
C THR A 24 19.45 -14.87 -19.82
N LYS A 25 19.22 -16.14 -19.48
CA LYS A 25 19.69 -16.78 -18.24
C LYS A 25 20.86 -17.70 -18.58
N ASP A 26 22.07 -17.13 -18.63
CA ASP A 26 23.29 -17.91 -18.87
C ASP A 26 23.65 -18.76 -17.65
N ASN A 27 24.01 -20.03 -17.89
CA ASN A 27 24.19 -21.03 -16.84
C ASN A 27 25.22 -22.10 -17.25
N GLY A 28 26.43 -22.04 -16.67
CA GLY A 28 27.58 -22.96 -16.89
C GLY A 28 28.27 -22.82 -18.24
N ASN A 29 29.52 -23.24 -18.49
CA ASN A 29 30.66 -23.74 -17.69
C ASN A 29 31.93 -23.46 -18.57
N ASP A 30 33.22 -23.63 -18.22
CA ASP A 30 33.93 -24.30 -17.11
C ASP A 30 35.34 -23.66 -16.91
N GLU A 31 36.29 -24.41 -16.32
CA GLU A 31 37.76 -24.32 -16.37
C GLU A 31 38.52 -23.46 -15.33
N SER A 32 39.38 -24.17 -14.60
CA SER A 32 40.28 -23.70 -13.55
C SER A 32 41.71 -23.45 -14.07
N ILE A 33 42.30 -22.28 -13.81
CA ILE A 33 43.75 -22.05 -13.89
C ILE A 33 44.24 -21.30 -12.64
N THR A 34 45.50 -21.56 -12.27
CA THR A 34 46.17 -21.27 -11.00
C THR A 34 46.69 -19.84 -10.80
N GLN A 35 47.00 -19.53 -9.53
CA GLN A 35 47.98 -18.55 -9.01
C GLN A 35 48.86 -17.82 -10.04
N ASP A 36 48.96 -16.48 -9.98
CA ASP A 36 50.01 -15.81 -9.19
C ASP A 36 49.83 -14.27 -9.04
N GLU A 37 50.80 -13.61 -8.41
CA GLU A 37 50.74 -12.25 -7.83
C GLU A 37 50.57 -11.04 -8.78
N SER A 38 50.07 -9.96 -8.16
CA SER A 38 50.41 -8.54 -8.43
C SER A 38 49.98 -7.89 -9.75
N ASN A 39 48.93 -7.05 -9.68
CA ASN A 39 48.96 -5.71 -10.29
C ASN A 39 47.83 -4.82 -9.74
N MET A 40 48.20 -3.69 -9.12
CA MET A 40 47.24 -2.64 -8.76
C MET A 40 46.78 -1.90 -10.01
N ILE A 41 45.50 -2.00 -10.36
CA ILE A 41 44.87 -1.10 -11.33
C ILE A 41 44.35 0.12 -10.57
N PRO A 42 44.76 1.36 -10.91
CA PRO A 42 44.28 2.55 -10.22
C PRO A 42 42.84 2.85 -10.60
N THR A 43 41.92 2.76 -9.63
CA THR A 43 40.54 3.20 -9.77
C THR A 43 40.48 4.73 -9.93
N LYS A 44 40.27 5.19 -11.17
CA LYS A 44 39.95 6.60 -11.43
C LYS A 44 38.58 6.92 -10.83
N GLU A 45 38.54 7.90 -9.92
CA GLU A 45 37.29 8.52 -9.47
C GLU A 45 36.54 9.10 -10.68
N ILE A 46 35.37 8.53 -11.01
CA ILE A 46 34.45 9.15 -11.96
C ILE A 46 33.59 10.15 -11.18
N LYS A 47 34.04 11.41 -11.11
CA LYS A 47 33.22 12.52 -10.60
C LYS A 47 32.14 12.88 -11.61
N ILE A 48 30.96 12.26 -11.48
CA ILE A 48 29.77 12.65 -12.24
C ILE A 48 29.11 13.84 -11.54
N SER A 49 29.25 15.04 -12.11
CA SER A 49 28.59 16.25 -11.60
C SER A 49 27.12 16.27 -12.04
N PHE A 50 26.19 15.96 -11.13
CA PHE A 50 24.75 15.89 -11.42
C PHE A 50 24.04 17.27 -11.49
N SER A 51 24.80 18.35 -11.63
CA SER A 51 24.34 19.74 -11.52
C SER A 51 23.66 20.32 -12.77
N GLU A 52 23.60 19.59 -13.89
CA GLU A 52 23.19 20.14 -15.20
C GLU A 52 21.93 19.50 -15.83
N LEU A 53 21.19 18.65 -15.10
CA LEU A 53 19.94 18.02 -15.58
C LEU A 53 18.67 18.50 -14.84
N ALA A 54 18.69 19.72 -14.29
CA ALA A 54 17.48 20.38 -13.80
C ALA A 54 16.78 21.12 -14.96
N PRO A 55 15.60 20.68 -15.45
CA PRO A 55 14.83 21.48 -16.40
C PRO A 55 14.38 22.78 -15.74
N GLN A 56 14.73 23.92 -16.35
CA GLN A 56 14.24 25.22 -15.90
C GLN A 56 12.74 25.33 -16.23
N PHE A 57 11.89 25.07 -15.23
CA PHE A 57 10.46 25.35 -15.31
C PHE A 57 10.24 26.87 -15.39
N THR A 58 10.08 27.39 -16.60
CA THR A 58 9.66 28.76 -16.83
C THR A 58 8.21 28.94 -16.40
N ASN A 59 7.99 29.83 -15.43
CA ASN A 59 6.65 30.17 -14.93
C ASN A 59 5.78 30.73 -16.05
N SER A 60 4.97 29.86 -16.66
CA SER A 60 3.92 30.21 -17.61
C SER A 60 2.58 29.99 -16.92
N GLN A 61 1.92 31.08 -16.51
CA GLN A 61 0.60 31.01 -15.90
C GLN A 61 -0.40 30.38 -16.87
N PRO A 62 -1.13 29.31 -16.49
CA PRO A 62 -2.28 28.87 -17.28
C PRO A 62 -3.39 29.91 -17.19
N ALA A 63 -3.90 30.35 -18.33
CA ALA A 63 -4.97 31.34 -18.41
C ALA A 63 -6.24 30.83 -17.71
N SER A 64 -6.73 31.59 -16.73
CA SER A 64 -7.92 31.28 -15.95
C SER A 64 -9.18 31.33 -16.82
N ARG A 65 -9.63 30.18 -17.31
CA ARG A 65 -10.99 30.03 -17.85
C ARG A 65 -11.99 29.98 -16.70
N SER A 66 -12.67 31.10 -16.48
CA SER A 66 -13.77 31.27 -15.52
C SER A 66 -15.02 30.46 -15.91
N GLY A 67 -14.94 29.12 -15.84
CA GLY A 67 -16.09 28.25 -15.88
C GLY A 67 -16.73 28.21 -14.50
N SER A 68 -17.87 28.88 -14.31
CA SER A 68 -18.63 28.86 -13.05
C SER A 68 -19.35 27.52 -12.87
N THR A 69 -18.59 26.45 -12.60
CA THR A 69 -19.14 25.26 -11.97
C THR A 69 -19.45 25.61 -10.52
N SER A 70 -20.74 25.59 -10.17
CA SER A 70 -21.19 25.72 -8.79
C SER A 70 -20.71 24.51 -7.99
N PHE A 71 -19.53 24.62 -7.40
CA PHE A 71 -18.97 23.60 -6.51
C PHE A 71 -19.96 23.37 -5.37
N ILE A 72 -20.47 22.15 -5.30
CA ILE A 72 -21.28 21.70 -4.17
C ILE A 72 -20.36 21.77 -2.94
N ASN A 73 -20.69 22.64 -1.98
CA ASN A 73 -19.98 22.80 -0.72
C ASN A 73 -20.19 21.59 0.19
N ASN A 74 -19.73 20.43 -0.27
CA ASN A 74 -19.47 19.28 0.58
C ASN A 74 -18.22 19.61 1.39
N ASN A 75 -18.39 19.88 2.69
CA ASN A 75 -17.28 20.09 3.62
C ASN A 75 -16.50 18.77 3.79
N ILE A 76 -15.59 18.49 2.85
CA ILE A 76 -14.72 17.33 2.87
C ILE A 76 -13.81 17.46 4.09
N THR A 77 -14.03 16.56 5.06
CA THR A 77 -13.19 16.46 6.25
C THR A 77 -12.03 15.53 5.93
N LEU A 78 -10.86 16.11 5.64
CA LEU A 78 -9.63 15.34 5.43
C LEU A 78 -9.24 14.60 6.71
N ILE A 79 -8.96 13.30 6.58
CA ILE A 79 -8.44 12.46 7.66
C ILE A 79 -6.91 12.54 7.58
N THR A 80 -6.28 13.13 8.59
CA THR A 80 -4.82 13.39 8.64
C THR A 80 -4.11 12.62 9.76
N ASN A 81 -4.90 11.87 10.52
CA ASN A 81 -4.53 11.09 11.70
C ASN A 81 -5.65 10.12 12.12
N SER A 82 -5.28 9.16 12.95
CA SER A 82 -6.18 8.19 13.59
C SER A 82 -7.16 8.87 14.55
N LYS A 83 -8.35 8.28 14.74
CA LYS A 83 -9.28 8.65 15.83
C LYS A 83 -9.20 7.71 17.04
N PHE A 84 -8.43 6.64 16.91
CA PHE A 84 -8.02 5.75 18.01
C PHE A 84 -7.31 6.54 19.12
N LYS A 85 -7.62 6.20 20.38
CA LYS A 85 -6.94 6.74 21.55
C LYS A 85 -6.21 5.61 22.28
N PRO A 86 -4.87 5.55 22.25
CA PRO A 86 -4.15 4.51 22.96
C PRO A 86 -4.37 4.63 24.47
N ASP A 87 -4.54 3.49 25.12
CA ASP A 87 -4.48 3.29 26.56
C ASP A 87 -3.73 1.97 26.85
N ASP A 88 -3.28 1.79 28.09
CA ASP A 88 -2.46 0.63 28.50
C ASP A 88 -3.17 -0.72 28.30
N ASP A 89 -4.51 -0.71 28.24
CA ASP A 89 -5.32 -1.89 27.96
C ASP A 89 -5.38 -2.17 26.45
N ASN A 90 -5.66 -1.15 25.63
CA ASN A 90 -6.04 -1.28 24.23
C ASN A 90 -4.88 -1.38 23.22
N LEU A 91 -3.65 -1.18 23.67
CA LEU A 91 -2.46 -1.21 22.82
C LEU A 91 -1.34 -2.05 23.43
N ILE A 92 -1.04 -3.18 22.81
CA ILE A 92 -0.07 -4.16 23.32
C ILE A 92 1.10 -4.27 22.35
N TYR A 93 2.30 -3.97 22.82
CA TYR A 93 3.54 -4.07 22.04
C TYR A 93 4.15 -5.46 22.21
N GLY A 94 4.33 -6.17 21.09
CA GLY A 94 5.16 -7.36 21.00
C GLY A 94 6.60 -7.02 20.61
N LYS A 95 7.34 -8.01 20.10
CA LYS A 95 8.65 -7.76 19.47
C LYS A 95 8.53 -7.38 18.00
N GLU A 96 7.66 -8.08 17.27
CA GLU A 96 7.50 -7.95 15.81
C GLU A 96 6.07 -7.54 15.42
N TYR A 97 5.24 -7.19 16.41
CA TYR A 97 3.82 -6.88 16.20
C TYR A 97 3.27 -5.95 17.26
N VAL A 98 2.16 -5.29 16.94
CA VAL A 98 1.34 -4.52 17.86
C VAL A 98 -0.10 -5.05 17.78
N ILE A 99 -0.72 -5.34 18.93
CA ILE A 99 -2.14 -5.69 19.01
C ILE A 99 -2.91 -4.43 19.40
N VAL A 100 -4.01 -4.17 18.70
CA VAL A 100 -4.88 -3.00 18.91
C VAL A 100 -6.33 -3.45 19.12
N GLY A 101 -6.91 -3.05 20.25
CA GLY A 101 -8.34 -3.17 20.52
C GLY A 101 -9.10 -1.92 20.08
N LEU A 102 -10.01 -2.05 19.11
CA LEU A 102 -10.77 -0.92 18.55
C LEU A 102 -12.21 -0.86 19.08
N LYS A 103 -12.60 0.32 19.56
CA LYS A 103 -13.96 0.67 20.02
C LYS A 103 -14.81 1.16 18.83
N ILE A 104 -16.13 1.28 19.00
CA ILE A 104 -17.03 1.75 17.94
C ILE A 104 -16.63 3.17 17.48
N GLY A 105 -16.46 3.36 16.17
CA GLY A 105 -16.19 4.68 15.58
C GLY A 105 -14.72 5.12 15.67
N GLU A 106 -13.85 4.32 16.26
CA GLU A 106 -12.41 4.50 16.14
C GLU A 106 -11.91 4.05 14.76
N LEU A 107 -10.86 4.73 14.29
CA LEU A 107 -10.14 4.39 13.07
C LEU A 107 -8.65 4.55 13.31
N LEU A 108 -7.87 3.63 12.73
CA LEU A 108 -6.42 3.67 12.62
C LEU A 108 -6.04 4.14 11.23
N MET A 109 -5.07 5.03 11.18
CA MET A 109 -4.28 5.33 9.98
C MET A 109 -2.87 4.84 10.23
N VAL A 110 -2.42 3.83 9.48
CA VAL A 110 -1.12 3.18 9.69
C VAL A 110 -0.23 3.45 8.49
N LYS A 111 0.95 4.02 8.71
CA LYS A 111 1.96 4.26 7.68
C LYS A 111 3.02 3.17 7.73
N GLY A 112 3.44 2.66 6.58
CA GLY A 112 4.48 1.64 6.47
C GLY A 112 4.01 0.36 5.81
N GLN A 113 4.78 -0.71 6.02
CA GLN A 113 4.49 -2.04 5.49
C GLN A 113 4.15 -2.96 6.65
N TYR A 114 3.06 -3.71 6.55
CA TYR A 114 2.64 -4.60 7.63
C TYR A 114 1.76 -5.73 7.11
N SER A 115 1.68 -6.80 7.89
CA SER A 115 0.61 -7.79 7.77
C SER A 115 -0.45 -7.55 8.84
N LEU A 116 -1.72 -7.50 8.44
CA LEU A 116 -2.87 -7.28 9.31
C LEU A 116 -3.65 -8.59 9.49
N THR A 117 -3.70 -9.11 10.72
CA THR A 117 -4.53 -10.25 11.11
C THR A 117 -5.66 -9.77 12.02
N ILE A 118 -6.90 -10.15 11.73
CA ILE A 118 -8.05 -9.83 12.56
C ILE A 118 -8.18 -10.95 13.59
N GLN A 119 -7.89 -10.66 14.86
CA GLN A 119 -7.99 -11.63 15.95
C GLN A 119 -9.40 -11.72 16.54
N ARG A 120 -10.22 -10.67 16.39
CA ARG A 120 -11.60 -10.66 16.90
C ARG A 120 -12.52 -9.79 16.05
N GLY A 121 -13.75 -10.26 15.82
CA GLY A 121 -14.83 -9.48 15.22
C GLY A 121 -14.63 -9.26 13.72
N ALA A 122 -14.78 -8.01 13.27
CA ALA A 122 -14.53 -7.63 11.88
C ALA A 122 -13.97 -6.20 11.80
N VAL A 123 -13.15 -5.92 10.78
CA VAL A 123 -12.70 -4.56 10.45
C VAL A 123 -13.04 -4.21 9.01
N GLN A 124 -13.31 -2.94 8.77
CA GLN A 124 -13.33 -2.36 7.44
C GLN A 124 -11.98 -1.70 7.17
N VAL A 125 -11.28 -2.17 6.14
CA VAL A 125 -10.10 -1.53 5.55
C VAL A 125 -10.56 -0.81 4.29
N ASP A 126 -10.57 0.52 4.33
CA ASP A 126 -11.17 1.41 3.33
C ASP A 126 -12.64 1.06 3.01
N SER A 127 -12.90 0.33 1.93
CA SER A 127 -14.25 -0.15 1.57
C SER A 127 -14.47 -1.64 1.83
N VAL A 128 -13.41 -2.43 2.04
CA VAL A 128 -13.48 -3.89 2.14
C VAL A 128 -13.65 -4.32 3.60
N THR A 129 -14.56 -5.26 3.86
CA THR A 129 -14.76 -5.83 5.20
C THR A 129 -14.02 -7.16 5.31
N PHE A 130 -13.30 -7.34 6.42
CA PHE A 130 -12.58 -8.55 6.76
C PHE A 130 -13.00 -9.01 8.17
N HIS A 131 -13.32 -10.29 8.29
CA HIS A 131 -13.72 -10.94 9.54
C HIS A 131 -12.50 -11.53 10.25
N SER A 132 -12.66 -11.92 11.51
CA SER A 132 -11.62 -12.58 12.30
C SER A 132 -11.21 -13.91 11.69
N ASP A 133 -9.92 -14.06 11.40
CA ASP A 133 -9.31 -15.29 10.93
C ASP A 133 -7.83 -15.27 11.32
N PRO A 134 -7.34 -16.23 12.13
CA PRO A 134 -5.94 -16.27 12.55
C PRO A 134 -4.99 -16.77 11.45
N GLU A 135 -5.48 -17.58 10.52
CA GLU A 135 -4.65 -18.20 9.47
C GLU A 135 -4.48 -17.26 8.27
N ASN A 136 -5.43 -16.34 8.07
CA ASN A 136 -5.37 -15.34 7.02
C ASN A 136 -4.82 -14.00 7.52
N SER A 137 -3.91 -13.42 6.74
CA SER A 137 -3.29 -12.13 7.06
C SER A 137 -3.19 -11.28 5.80
N ILE A 138 -3.51 -9.99 5.92
CA ILE A 138 -3.65 -9.06 4.80
C ILE A 138 -2.36 -8.25 4.72
N HIS A 139 -1.58 -8.46 3.66
CA HIS A 139 -0.36 -7.66 3.42
C HIS A 139 -0.74 -6.27 2.91
N ILE A 140 -0.38 -5.24 3.66
CA ILE A 140 -0.70 -3.84 3.34
C ILE A 140 0.61 -3.05 3.17
N ASN A 141 0.70 -2.36 2.03
CA ASN A 141 1.79 -1.43 1.72
C ASN A 141 1.26 0.01 1.74
N ALA A 142 1.30 0.64 2.91
CA ALA A 142 0.82 1.99 3.18
C ALA A 142 1.96 3.03 3.08
N ALA A 143 2.51 3.20 1.87
CA ALA A 143 3.55 4.18 1.59
C ALA A 143 2.99 5.62 1.57
N GLY A 144 3.65 6.55 2.24
CA GLY A 144 3.27 7.97 2.36
C GLY A 144 3.42 8.81 1.08
N ILE A 145 3.41 8.19 -0.09
CA ILE A 145 3.27 8.85 -1.41
C ILE A 145 1.81 8.83 -1.90
N ALA A 146 0.96 8.00 -1.28
CA ALA A 146 -0.45 7.85 -1.57
C ALA A 146 -1.28 8.12 -0.31
N SER A 147 -2.60 8.04 -0.43
CA SER A 147 -3.45 7.99 0.77
C SER A 147 -3.21 6.69 1.53
N LEU A 148 -3.12 6.78 2.85
CA LEU A 148 -2.95 5.64 3.75
C LEU A 148 -4.30 4.96 3.99
N PRO A 149 -4.38 3.62 3.94
CA PRO A 149 -5.62 2.91 4.21
C PRO A 149 -6.06 3.13 5.66
N LEU A 150 -7.38 3.21 5.84
CA LEU A 150 -8.03 3.37 7.13
C LEU A 150 -8.61 2.04 7.59
N ILE A 151 -8.17 1.59 8.77
CA ILE A 151 -8.69 0.40 9.44
C ILE A 151 -9.69 0.86 10.50
N SER A 152 -10.93 0.39 10.44
CA SER A 152 -11.98 0.78 11.38
C SER A 152 -12.77 -0.43 11.88
N ALA A 153 -13.24 -0.38 13.12
CA ALA A 153 -14.09 -1.44 13.67
C ALA A 153 -15.45 -1.48 12.95
N THR A 154 -15.88 -2.66 12.51
CA THR A 154 -17.19 -2.87 11.87
C THR A 154 -17.91 -4.07 12.49
N GLN A 155 -19.17 -4.28 12.11
CA GLN A 155 -19.95 -5.41 12.57
C GLN A 155 -19.63 -6.67 11.75
N VAL A 156 -19.52 -7.80 12.45
CA VAL A 156 -19.53 -9.16 11.87
C VAL A 156 -20.84 -9.36 11.10
N THR A 157 -20.76 -9.34 9.77
CA THR A 157 -21.90 -9.59 8.86
C THR A 157 -22.18 -11.08 8.67
N ASP A 158 -21.13 -11.91 8.70
CA ASP A 158 -21.18 -13.37 8.63
C ASP A 158 -20.48 -13.90 9.87
N ARG A 159 -21.21 -14.68 10.67
CA ARG A 159 -20.72 -15.25 11.94
C ARG A 159 -20.10 -16.63 11.75
N GLU A 160 -20.37 -17.31 10.65
CA GLU A 160 -19.75 -18.61 10.33
C GLU A 160 -18.34 -18.41 9.76
N ALA A 161 -18.11 -17.29 9.06
CA ALA A 161 -16.79 -16.85 8.61
C ALA A 161 -15.87 -16.26 9.72
N ALA A 162 -16.39 -16.04 10.93
CA ALA A 162 -15.66 -15.34 12.00
C ALA A 162 -15.01 -16.32 13.00
N ASN A 163 -13.70 -16.56 12.86
CA ASN A 163 -12.87 -17.37 13.76
C ASN A 163 -12.09 -16.50 14.78
N ASP A 164 -12.80 -16.07 15.83
CA ASP A 164 -12.25 -15.28 16.95
C ASP A 164 -11.10 -16.04 17.68
N THR A 165 -9.90 -15.45 17.75
CA THR A 165 -8.69 -16.06 18.33
C THR A 165 -8.21 -15.35 19.59
N LYS A 166 -8.51 -15.98 20.73
CA LYS A 166 -8.18 -15.51 22.07
C LYS A 166 -6.95 -16.22 22.64
N ASN A 167 -6.01 -15.47 23.21
CA ASN A 167 -4.83 -15.98 23.91
C ASN A 167 -4.59 -15.18 25.22
N SER A 168 -3.53 -15.52 25.97
CA SER A 168 -3.21 -14.85 27.24
C SER A 168 -2.75 -13.39 27.09
N GLU A 169 -2.32 -12.97 25.91
CA GLU A 169 -1.89 -11.58 25.65
C GLU A 169 -3.07 -10.67 25.32
N ASN A 170 -4.09 -11.18 24.62
CA ASN A 170 -5.23 -10.38 24.15
C ASN A 170 -6.54 -10.65 24.91
N GLU A 171 -6.54 -11.52 25.93
CA GLU A 171 -7.76 -11.96 26.62
C GLU A 171 -8.64 -10.82 27.15
N HIS A 172 -8.05 -9.77 27.72
CA HIS A 172 -8.78 -8.60 28.23
C HIS A 172 -9.46 -7.80 27.11
N LEU A 173 -8.93 -7.83 25.89
CA LEU A 173 -9.54 -7.22 24.70
C LEU A 173 -10.77 -7.99 24.19
N PHE A 174 -11.12 -9.13 24.79
CA PHE A 174 -12.36 -9.86 24.51
C PHE A 174 -13.56 -9.34 25.32
N SER A 175 -13.49 -8.11 25.85
CA SER A 175 -14.60 -7.42 26.53
C SER A 175 -15.68 -6.89 25.56
N PRO A 176 -16.87 -6.50 26.05
CA PRO A 176 -17.89 -5.84 25.22
C PRO A 176 -17.50 -4.47 24.66
N ASP A 177 -16.47 -3.81 25.22
CA ASP A 177 -16.08 -2.43 24.89
C ASP A 177 -15.36 -2.36 23.53
N TYR A 178 -14.47 -3.32 23.29
CA TYR A 178 -13.80 -3.51 22.01
C TYR A 178 -14.71 -4.30 21.07
N LYS A 179 -14.81 -3.85 19.81
CA LYS A 179 -15.58 -4.55 18.75
C LYS A 179 -14.69 -5.38 17.85
N SER A 180 -13.45 -4.94 17.68
CA SER A 180 -12.49 -5.61 16.83
C SER A 180 -11.13 -5.61 17.52
N VAL A 181 -10.39 -6.70 17.37
CA VAL A 181 -8.99 -6.79 17.81
C VAL A 181 -8.17 -7.15 16.60
N VAL A 182 -7.15 -6.35 16.31
CA VAL A 182 -6.24 -6.57 15.19
C VAL A 182 -4.82 -6.73 15.67
N LYS A 183 -4.07 -7.61 15.03
CA LYS A 183 -2.62 -7.77 15.18
C LYS A 183 -1.96 -7.24 13.92
N ILE A 184 -1.14 -6.19 14.09
CA ILE A 184 -0.34 -5.57 13.03
C ILE A 184 1.07 -6.11 13.19
N THR A 185 1.57 -6.88 12.21
CA THR A 185 2.87 -7.57 12.27
C THR A 185 3.84 -6.95 11.26
N ASN A 186 5.13 -6.93 11.60
CA ASN A 186 6.20 -6.46 10.74
C ASN A 186 6.22 -7.18 9.38
N LEU A 187 6.51 -6.42 8.32
CA LEU A 187 6.66 -6.87 6.94
C LEU A 187 7.78 -6.06 6.26
N PHE A 188 9.03 -6.32 6.67
CA PHE A 188 10.21 -5.75 6.04
C PHE A 188 10.44 -6.39 4.67
N ASN A 189 10.72 -5.58 3.65
CA ASN A 189 11.05 -6.08 2.30
C ASN A 189 12.23 -5.33 1.64
N GLY A 190 12.98 -4.55 2.40
CA GLY A 190 14.11 -3.75 1.94
C GLY A 190 13.72 -2.34 1.50
N LEU A 191 12.45 -2.10 1.13
CA LEU A 191 12.00 -0.79 0.67
C LEU A 191 11.98 0.26 1.79
N GLU A 192 11.96 -0.14 3.06
CA GLU A 192 12.17 0.77 4.19
C GLU A 192 13.51 1.53 4.10
N THR A 193 14.51 0.96 3.42
CA THR A 193 15.83 1.57 3.21
C THR A 193 15.95 2.40 1.93
N ILE A 194 14.88 2.55 1.12
CA ILE A 194 14.93 3.20 -0.21
C ILE A 194 15.49 4.63 -0.17
N GLY A 195 15.33 5.34 0.95
CA GLY A 195 15.90 6.67 1.17
C GLY A 195 17.42 6.73 1.10
N ASN A 196 18.11 5.63 1.40
CA ASN A 196 19.57 5.54 1.34
C ASN A 196 20.07 5.48 -0.12
N LEU A 197 19.28 4.85 -1.01
CA LEU A 197 19.58 4.77 -2.44
C LEU A 197 19.09 6.01 -3.19
N PHE A 198 17.92 6.53 -2.83
CA PHE A 198 17.33 7.71 -3.46
C PHE A 198 16.70 8.65 -2.40
N PRO A 199 17.47 9.64 -1.91
CA PRO A 199 17.07 10.53 -0.80
C PRO A 199 15.70 11.21 -0.91
N PRO A 200 15.15 11.58 -2.09
CA PRO A 200 13.79 12.09 -2.20
C PRO A 200 12.70 11.15 -1.67
N LEU A 201 12.95 9.84 -1.59
CA LEU A 201 12.01 8.84 -1.07
C LEU A 201 12.24 8.49 0.40
N LYS A 202 13.14 9.18 1.12
CA LYS A 202 13.47 8.82 2.52
C LYS A 202 12.31 8.90 3.52
N ASN A 203 11.21 9.57 3.16
CA ASN A 203 10.04 9.76 4.04
C ASN A 203 8.82 8.92 3.63
N ILE A 204 8.92 8.03 2.65
CA ILE A 204 7.74 7.28 2.16
C ILE A 204 7.33 6.17 3.13
N TYR A 205 8.30 5.56 3.82
CA TYR A 205 8.08 4.62 4.92
C TYR A 205 8.45 5.28 6.26
N PRO A 206 8.11 4.69 7.42
CA PRO A 206 8.66 5.10 8.71
C PRO A 206 10.18 4.96 8.68
N ASN A 207 10.88 6.08 8.59
CA ASN A 207 12.32 6.11 8.57
C ASN A 207 12.86 6.34 9.97
N TRP A 208 13.32 5.25 10.61
CA TRP A 208 13.88 5.26 11.96
C TRP A 208 15.39 5.57 11.99
N THR A 209 15.90 6.34 11.02
CA THR A 209 17.31 6.72 10.99
C THR A 209 17.74 7.34 12.30
N THR A 210 18.81 6.78 12.87
CA THR A 210 19.32 6.99 14.23
C THR A 210 19.97 8.35 14.48
N SER A 211 19.59 9.40 13.74
CA SER A 211 20.07 10.74 14.04
C SER A 211 19.39 11.24 15.33
N GLU A 212 20.20 11.75 16.26
CA GLU A 212 19.68 12.31 17.52
C GLU A 212 18.76 13.51 17.26
N GLU A 213 18.98 14.23 16.14
CA GLU A 213 18.17 15.38 15.72
C GLU A 213 16.75 14.99 15.24
N ASP A 214 16.62 13.94 14.42
CA ASP A 214 15.30 13.46 13.96
C ASP A 214 14.51 12.84 15.12
N THR A 215 15.18 12.10 16.00
CA THR A 215 14.54 11.43 17.15
C THR A 215 14.20 12.38 18.31
N ALA A 216 14.83 13.56 18.40
CA ALA A 216 14.50 14.58 19.39
C ALA A 216 13.08 15.17 19.21
N GLN A 217 12.55 15.18 17.99
CA GLN A 217 11.24 15.76 17.68
C GLN A 217 10.05 14.80 17.87
N LEU A 218 10.32 13.49 17.97
CA LEU A 218 9.30 12.45 18.14
C LEU A 218 8.82 12.37 19.59
N ASP A 219 7.52 12.19 19.79
CA ASP A 219 6.97 11.89 21.12
C ASP A 219 7.27 10.44 21.55
N GLU A 220 6.97 10.12 22.82
CA GLU A 220 7.22 8.79 23.40
C GLU A 220 6.40 7.70 22.70
N PHE A 221 5.21 8.04 22.21
CA PHE A 221 4.38 7.12 21.44
C PHE A 221 4.99 6.82 20.07
N GLU A 222 5.49 7.80 19.33
CA GLU A 222 6.16 7.54 18.05
C GLU A 222 7.47 6.76 18.22
N LYS A 223 8.16 6.94 19.35
CA LYS A 223 9.37 6.19 19.72
C LYS A 223 9.10 4.71 20.02
N SER A 224 7.91 4.34 20.50
CA SER A 224 7.57 2.92 20.75
C SER A 224 7.50 2.08 19.48
N PHE A 225 7.37 2.71 18.30
CA PHE A 225 7.38 2.04 16.98
C PHE A 225 8.80 1.92 16.39
N PHE A 226 9.86 2.29 17.11
CA PHE A 226 11.23 2.04 16.66
C PHE A 226 11.48 0.54 16.47
N GLY A 227 12.00 0.17 15.29
CA GLY A 227 12.21 -1.23 14.93
C GLY A 227 10.99 -1.95 14.33
N TYR A 228 9.88 -1.24 14.10
CA TYR A 228 8.74 -1.76 13.33
C TYR A 228 8.80 -1.29 11.87
N SER A 229 8.26 -2.08 10.94
CA SER A 229 8.12 -1.67 9.52
C SER A 229 6.95 -0.69 9.29
N PHE A 230 6.21 -0.36 10.36
CA PHE A 230 5.02 0.48 10.36
C PHE A 230 4.96 1.40 11.59
N LYS A 231 4.13 2.45 11.53
CA LYS A 231 3.71 3.23 12.69
C LYS A 231 2.25 3.66 12.60
N ILE A 232 1.57 3.72 13.75
CA ILE A 232 0.23 4.31 13.86
C ILE A 232 0.37 5.83 13.86
N VAL A 233 -0.38 6.52 13.00
CA VAL A 233 -0.34 7.99 12.89
C VAL A 233 -1.42 8.57 13.80
N LEU A 234 -1.06 8.94 15.03
CA LEU A 234 -1.99 9.58 15.99
C LEU A 234 -2.03 11.11 15.86
N ASN A 235 -0.86 11.72 15.65
CA ASN A 235 -0.73 13.16 15.49
C ASN A 235 -1.08 13.59 14.07
N LYS A 236 -1.59 14.82 13.93
CA LYS A 236 -1.90 15.41 12.62
C LYS A 236 -0.65 15.43 11.75
N SER A 237 -0.72 14.78 10.58
CA SER A 237 0.40 14.67 9.65
C SER A 237 0.05 15.18 8.25
N GLU A 238 1.06 15.25 7.37
CA GLU A 238 0.87 15.53 5.94
C GLU A 238 0.30 14.32 5.17
N ASN A 239 0.34 13.12 5.76
CA ASN A 239 -0.26 11.93 5.15
C ASN A 239 -1.78 12.04 5.25
N LEU A 240 -2.47 11.73 4.16
CA LEU A 240 -3.93 11.69 4.09
C LEU A 240 -4.40 10.24 4.23
N GLY A 241 -5.51 10.02 4.95
CA GLY A 241 -6.22 8.75 4.95
C GLY A 241 -7.15 8.61 3.75
N THR A 242 -7.31 7.40 3.23
CA THR A 242 -8.29 7.11 2.16
C THR A 242 -9.70 7.54 2.59
N MET A 243 -10.46 8.15 1.68
CA MET A 243 -11.84 8.55 1.96
C MET A 243 -12.75 8.21 0.77
N VAL A 244 -13.69 7.28 0.98
CA VAL A 244 -14.75 6.99 0.02
C VAL A 244 -15.95 7.89 0.30
N LEU A 245 -16.28 8.79 -0.61
CA LEU A 245 -17.46 9.65 -0.47
C LEU A 245 -18.76 8.81 -0.49
N LYS A 246 -19.77 9.23 0.26
CA LYS A 246 -21.04 8.47 0.40
C LYS A 246 -21.74 8.21 -0.94
N ASN A 247 -21.67 9.14 -1.89
CA ASN A 247 -22.21 8.93 -3.24
C ASN A 247 -21.45 7.83 -3.99
N TRP A 248 -20.12 7.84 -3.95
CA TRP A 248 -19.29 6.76 -4.51
C TRP A 248 -19.58 5.41 -3.87
N LYS A 249 -19.67 5.35 -2.53
CA LYS A 249 -20.06 4.13 -1.83
C LYS A 249 -21.42 3.60 -2.29
N ASN A 250 -22.45 4.45 -2.35
CA ASN A 250 -23.77 4.05 -2.83
C ASN A 250 -23.76 3.50 -4.28
N GLN A 251 -22.89 4.03 -5.15
CA GLN A 251 -22.74 3.54 -6.53
C GLN A 251 -22.01 2.19 -6.57
N LEU A 252 -20.94 2.03 -5.79
CA LEU A 252 -20.24 0.75 -5.63
C LEU A 252 -21.17 -0.33 -5.05
N ASP A 253 -21.93 -0.02 -4.00
CA ASP A 253 -22.90 -0.93 -3.39
C ASP A 253 -24.00 -1.36 -4.40
N SER A 254 -24.38 -0.48 -5.34
CA SER A 254 -25.31 -0.86 -6.42
C SER A 254 -24.66 -1.78 -7.45
N LEU A 255 -23.44 -1.42 -7.88
CA LEU A 255 -22.65 -2.18 -8.85
C LEU A 255 -22.35 -3.60 -8.35
N CYS A 256 -22.08 -3.77 -7.05
CA CYS A 256 -21.87 -5.08 -6.44
C CYS A 256 -23.13 -5.97 -6.52
N ARG A 257 -24.32 -5.44 -6.21
CA ARG A 257 -25.58 -6.20 -6.34
C ARG A 257 -25.88 -6.57 -7.80
N GLU A 258 -25.69 -5.63 -8.71
CA GLU A 258 -25.83 -5.89 -10.15
C GLU A 258 -24.84 -6.97 -10.61
N PHE A 259 -23.61 -6.98 -10.10
CA PHE A 259 -22.61 -8.01 -10.38
C PHE A 259 -23.04 -9.39 -9.83
N GLU A 260 -23.54 -9.46 -8.59
CA GLU A 260 -24.07 -10.68 -7.98
C GLU A 260 -25.23 -11.28 -8.80
N GLU A 261 -26.16 -10.46 -9.28
CA GLU A 261 -27.27 -10.87 -10.16
C GLU A 261 -26.78 -11.39 -11.53
N HIS A 262 -25.72 -10.79 -12.10
CA HIS A 262 -25.09 -11.28 -13.33
C HIS A 262 -24.38 -12.62 -13.11
N CYS A 263 -23.64 -12.78 -12.01
CA CYS A 263 -23.01 -14.05 -11.63
C CYS A 263 -24.03 -15.17 -11.42
N ALA A 264 -25.17 -14.88 -10.77
CA ALA A 264 -26.26 -15.84 -10.59
C ALA A 264 -26.92 -16.27 -11.92
N THR A 265 -26.70 -15.54 -13.02
CA THR A 265 -27.22 -15.85 -14.36
C THR A 265 -26.16 -16.25 -15.37
N ASP A 266 -24.93 -16.58 -14.92
CA ASP A 266 -23.75 -16.94 -15.72
C ASP A 266 -23.41 -15.89 -16.82
N LYS A 267 -23.67 -14.61 -16.52
CA LYS A 267 -23.36 -13.49 -17.41
C LYS A 267 -22.07 -12.80 -16.98
N GLN A 268 -21.16 -12.61 -17.92
CA GLN A 268 -19.97 -11.79 -17.69
C GLN A 268 -20.34 -10.30 -17.60
N ALA A 269 -20.27 -9.73 -16.41
CA ALA A 269 -20.29 -8.28 -16.22
C ALA A 269 -18.98 -7.64 -16.70
N ARG A 270 -19.05 -6.43 -17.25
CA ARG A 270 -17.88 -5.64 -17.69
C ARG A 270 -18.05 -4.20 -17.22
N ILE A 271 -17.06 -3.67 -16.52
CA ILE A 271 -17.08 -2.33 -15.92
C ILE A 271 -16.02 -1.48 -16.63
N LEU A 272 -16.42 -0.32 -17.15
CA LEU A 272 -15.52 0.66 -17.75
C LEU A 272 -15.47 1.91 -16.87
N VAL A 273 -14.30 2.18 -16.30
CA VAL A 273 -14.05 3.40 -15.52
C VAL A 273 -13.32 4.40 -16.41
N ILE A 274 -13.91 5.59 -16.59
CA ILE A 274 -13.34 6.68 -17.40
C ILE A 274 -13.44 8.02 -16.67
N GLY A 275 -12.42 8.85 -16.83
CA GLY A 275 -12.37 10.19 -16.23
C GLY A 275 -11.13 10.96 -16.68
N PRO A 276 -11.09 12.30 -16.49
CA PRO A 276 -9.89 13.09 -16.70
C PRO A 276 -8.80 12.77 -15.66
N LYS A 277 -7.56 13.17 -15.92
CA LYS A 277 -6.47 12.99 -14.94
C LYS A 277 -6.81 13.71 -13.63
N ASN A 278 -6.47 13.08 -12.50
CA ASN A 278 -6.65 13.61 -11.13
C ASN A 278 -8.13 13.90 -10.74
N CYS A 279 -9.08 13.08 -11.20
CA CYS A 279 -10.52 13.26 -10.96
C CYS A 279 -11.14 12.35 -9.88
N ALA A 280 -10.32 11.59 -9.16
CA ALA A 280 -10.72 10.60 -8.15
C ALA A 280 -10.12 10.97 -6.79
#